data_AF-A0A524AQQ5-F1
#
_entry.id   AF-A0A524AQQ5-F1
#
_cell.length_a   1.000
_cell.length_b   1.000
_cell.length_c   1.000
_cell.angle_alpha   90.00
_cell.angle_beta   90.00
_cell.angle_gamma   90.00
#
_symmetry.space_group_name_H-M   'P 1'
#
loop_
_entity.id
_entity.type
_entity.pdbx_description
1 polymer ?
#
loop_
_entity_poly.entity_id
_entity_poly.type
_entity_poly.pdbx_seq_one_letter_code
_entity_poly.pdbx_strand_id
1 'polypeptide(L)'
;MNKVIVTAAVTGSAPTREMNPAVPYSPAEIAQSAIECWRAGAAIAHIHVRDPETGRPDSRVKLFREVVERIRGESDVLINLTHRFPYKGPGGPQLASI
;
A
#
# COMPACT_ATOMS: atom_id res chain seq x y z
N MET A 1 25.59 14.54 11.96
CA MET A 1 24.97 13.30 11.47
C MET A 1 23.80 13.68 10.58
N ASN A 2 23.77 13.24 9.32
CA ASN A 2 22.67 13.56 8.41
C ASN A 2 21.51 12.58 8.65
N LYS A 3 20.27 13.08 8.66
CA LYS A 3 19.07 12.23 8.76
C LYS A 3 18.85 11.54 7.42
N VAL A 4 18.68 10.21 7.45
CA VAL A 4 18.40 9.40 6.25
C VAL A 4 16.90 9.12 6.21
N ILE A 5 16.28 9.32 5.05
CA ILE A 5 14.88 8.98 4.82
C ILE A 5 14.81 7.54 4.33
N VAL A 6 14.09 6.69 5.08
CA VAL A 6 13.82 5.31 4.70
C VAL A 6 12.35 5.18 4.29
N THR A 7 12.11 4.66 3.09
CA THR A 7 10.77 4.31 2.59
C THR A 7 10.59 2.81 2.62
N ALA A 8 9.49 2.32 3.21
CA ALA A 8 9.12 0.92 3.23
C ALA A 8 7.99 0.65 2.22
N ALA A 9 8.26 -0.17 1.19
CA ALA A 9 7.25 -0.68 0.26
C ALA A 9 6.75 -2.04 0.74
N VAL A 10 5.60 -2.06 1.40
CA VAL A 10 5.20 -3.18 2.29
C VAL A 10 4.55 -4.36 1.58
N THR A 11 4.15 -4.23 0.31
CA THR A 11 3.48 -5.32 -0.44
C THR A 11 3.80 -5.32 -1.93
N GLY A 12 3.75 -4.15 -2.58
CA GLY A 12 3.89 -4.04 -4.05
C GLY A 12 2.80 -4.80 -4.82
N SER A 13 3.03 -5.06 -6.11
CA SER A 13 2.08 -5.77 -6.98
C SER A 13 2.63 -7.09 -7.56
N ALA A 14 3.93 -7.35 -7.44
CA ALA A 14 4.57 -8.53 -8.02
C ALA A 14 4.69 -9.73 -7.07
N PRO A 15 5.08 -9.56 -5.78
CA PRO A 15 5.18 -10.69 -4.85
C PRO A 15 3.85 -11.40 -4.63
N THR A 16 3.87 -12.72 -4.42
CA THR A 16 2.71 -13.54 -4.07
C THR A 16 3.00 -14.39 -2.83
N ARG A 17 1.95 -14.90 -2.17
CA ARG A 17 2.07 -15.83 -1.03
C ARG A 17 2.73 -17.16 -1.37
N GLU A 18 2.70 -17.56 -2.64
CA GLU A 18 3.46 -18.71 -3.13
C GLU A 18 4.97 -18.45 -3.09
N MET A 19 5.40 -17.20 -3.36
CA MET A 19 6.81 -16.80 -3.28
C MET A 19 7.25 -16.52 -1.84
N ASN A 20 6.38 -15.89 -1.04
CA ASN A 20 6.61 -15.63 0.37
C ASN A 20 5.27 -15.57 1.12
N PRO A 21 4.98 -16.49 2.07
CA PRO A 21 3.70 -16.54 2.77
C PRO A 21 3.38 -15.28 3.59
N ALA A 22 4.39 -14.47 3.92
CA ALA A 22 4.23 -13.23 4.67
C ALA A 22 3.76 -12.03 3.82
N VAL A 23 3.54 -12.19 2.51
CA VAL A 23 3.04 -11.08 1.67
C VAL A 23 1.64 -10.66 2.15
N PRO A 24 1.43 -9.40 2.55
CA PRO A 24 0.16 -8.92 3.07
C PRO A 24 -0.81 -8.64 1.92
N TYR A 25 -2.05 -9.13 2.05
CA TYR A 25 -3.09 -9.05 1.01
C TYR A 25 -4.27 -8.18 1.44
N SER A 26 -4.77 -8.38 2.65
CA SER A 26 -5.90 -7.61 3.19
C SER A 26 -5.47 -6.20 3.60
N PRO A 27 -6.39 -5.22 3.61
CA PRO A 27 -6.10 -3.89 4.14
C PRO A 27 -5.55 -3.88 5.57
N ALA A 28 -6.03 -4.78 6.43
CA ALA A 28 -5.56 -4.92 7.80
C ALA A 28 -4.09 -5.37 7.88
N GLU A 29 -3.72 -6.40 7.10
CA GLU A 29 -2.33 -6.87 7.04
C GLU A 29 -1.40 -5.81 6.44
N ILE A 30 -1.82 -5.13 5.37
CA ILE A 30 -1.02 -4.09 4.72
C ILE A 30 -0.78 -2.91 5.68
N ALA A 31 -1.81 -2.47 6.39
CA ALA A 31 -1.69 -1.42 7.40
C ALA A 31 -0.78 -1.85 8.55
N GLN A 32 -0.93 -3.09 9.04
CA GLN A 32 -0.09 -3.62 10.11
C GLN A 32 1.39 -3.64 9.71
N SER A 33 1.72 -4.11 8.50
CA SER A 33 3.10 -4.08 8.00
C SER A 33 3.66 -2.66 7.89
N ALA A 34 2.84 -1.68 7.48
CA ALA A 34 3.25 -0.27 7.43
C ALA A 34 3.54 0.30 8.82
N ILE A 35 2.69 -0.01 9.80
CA ILE A 35 2.85 0.41 11.20
C ILE A 35 4.11 -0.23 11.81
N GLU A 36 4.36 -1.52 11.55
CA GLU A 36 5.57 -2.20 12.00
C GLU A 36 6.85 -1.58 11.41
N CYS A 37 6.85 -1.26 10.11
CA CYS A 37 7.95 -0.54 9.48
C CYS A 37 8.17 0.86 10.08
N TRP A 38 7.09 1.59 10.39
CA TRP A 38 7.17 2.88 11.07
C TRP A 38 7.75 2.74 12.49
N ARG A 39 7.29 1.76 13.28
CA ARG A 39 7.86 1.45 14.62
C ARG A 39 9.35 1.11 14.54
N ALA A 40 9.79 0.52 13.44
CA ALA A 40 11.21 0.22 13.18
C ALA A 40 12.02 1.43 12.67
N GLY A 41 11.39 2.57 12.37
CA GLY A 41 12.03 3.82 11.98
C GLY A 41 11.85 4.25 10.52
N ALA A 42 10.94 3.61 9.76
CA ALA A 42 10.61 4.09 8.42
C ALA A 42 9.90 5.46 8.47
N ALA A 43 10.35 6.39 7.63
CA ALA A 43 9.75 7.72 7.53
C ALA A 43 8.52 7.73 6.61
N ILE A 44 8.51 6.84 5.61
CA ILE A 44 7.47 6.76 4.58
C ILE A 44 7.03 5.29 4.40
N ALA A 45 5.74 5.06 4.27
CA ALA A 45 5.17 3.79 3.82
C ALA A 45 4.61 3.95 2.40
N HIS A 46 5.14 3.17 1.45
CA HIS A 46 4.62 3.10 0.08
C HIS A 46 3.60 1.97 -0.04
N ILE A 47 2.39 2.33 -0.46
CA ILE A 47 1.20 1.47 -0.37
C ILE A 47 0.68 1.08 -1.75
N HIS A 48 0.52 -0.23 -1.92
CA HIS A 48 -0.33 -0.86 -2.91
C HIS A 48 -1.47 -1.57 -2.18
N VAL A 49 -2.58 -1.84 -2.88
CA VAL A 49 -3.66 -2.71 -2.39
C VAL A 49 -3.83 -3.93 -3.29
N ARG A 50 -4.38 -4.98 -2.72
CA ARG A 50 -4.61 -6.26 -3.38
C ARG A 50 -6.02 -6.73 -3.12
N ASP A 51 -6.49 -7.64 -3.96
CA ASP A 51 -7.67 -8.41 -3.64
C ASP A 51 -7.41 -9.26 -2.38
N PRO A 52 -8.20 -9.13 -1.30
CA PRO A 52 -7.93 -9.83 -0.04
C PRO A 52 -8.02 -11.35 -0.15
N GLU A 53 -8.80 -11.88 -1.10
CA GLU A 53 -9.01 -13.31 -1.28
C GLU A 53 -7.96 -13.90 -2.22
N THR A 54 -7.71 -13.24 -3.35
CA THR A 54 -6.87 -13.80 -4.41
C THR A 54 -5.44 -13.26 -4.42
N GLY A 55 -5.15 -12.16 -3.72
CA GLY A 55 -3.83 -11.51 -3.71
C GLY A 55 -3.45 -10.75 -4.98
N ARG A 56 -4.37 -10.68 -5.95
CA ARG A 56 -4.12 -10.00 -7.23
C ARG A 56 -4.00 -8.50 -6.99
N PRO A 57 -3.17 -7.77 -7.75
CA PRO A 57 -3.10 -6.31 -7.66
C PRO A 57 -4.48 -5.69 -7.86
N ASP A 58 -4.81 -4.70 -7.03
CA ASP A 58 -6.10 -4.04 -7.02
C ASP A 58 -5.94 -2.51 -6.99
N SER A 59 -7.00 -1.80 -7.32
CA SER A 59 -7.05 -0.33 -7.33
C SER A 59 -8.36 0.25 -6.76
N ARG A 60 -9.21 -0.58 -6.13
CA ARG A 60 -10.47 -0.16 -5.50
C ARG A 60 -10.17 0.86 -4.40
N VAL A 61 -10.71 2.06 -4.55
CA VAL A 61 -10.54 3.18 -3.59
C VAL A 61 -10.92 2.78 -2.16
N LYS A 62 -11.94 1.93 -1.98
CA LYS A 62 -12.35 1.44 -0.65
C LYS A 62 -11.23 0.70 0.09
N LEU A 63 -10.38 -0.05 -0.63
CA LEU A 63 -9.27 -0.78 -0.02
C LEU A 63 -8.16 0.19 0.41
N PHE A 64 -7.84 1.18 -0.43
CA PHE A 64 -6.90 2.23 -0.08
C PHE A 64 -7.37 3.04 1.13
N ARG A 65 -8.65 3.44 1.13
CA ARG A 65 -9.28 4.17 2.23
C ARG A 65 -9.12 3.41 3.55
N GLU A 66 -9.46 2.12 3.56
CA GLU A 66 -9.34 1.29 4.76
C GLU A 66 -7.88 1.20 5.25
N VAL A 67 -6.91 0.99 4.36
CA VAL A 67 -5.49 0.99 4.73
C VAL A 67 -5.08 2.33 5.36
N VAL A 68 -5.44 3.45 4.73
CA VAL A 68 -5.10 4.80 5.20
C VAL A 68 -5.72 5.08 6.57
N GLU A 69 -7.01 4.78 6.74
CA GLU A 69 -7.73 4.97 8.01
C GLU A 69 -7.07 4.18 9.15
N ARG A 70 -6.70 2.92 8.89
CA ARG A 70 -5.98 2.08 9.88
C ARG A 70 -4.60 2.64 10.22
N ILE A 71 -3.78 2.99 9.24
CA ILE A 71 -2.43 3.55 9.46
C ILE A 71 -2.53 4.86 10.26
N ARG A 72 -3.47 5.74 9.93
CA ARG A 72 -3.68 7.03 10.60
C ARG A 72 -4.26 6.89 12.01
N GLY A 73 -4.94 5.79 12.30
CA GLY A 73 -5.40 5.48 13.66
C GLY A 73 -4.26 5.20 14.65
N GLU A 74 -3.08 4.79 14.16
CA GLU A 74 -1.98 4.35 15.03
C GLU A 74 -0.64 5.08 14.83
N SER A 75 -0.43 5.74 13.68
CA SER A 75 0.87 6.30 13.32
C SER A 75 0.78 7.61 12.54
N ASP A 76 1.87 8.38 12.61
CA ASP A 76 2.09 9.61 11.85
C ASP A 76 2.94 9.41 10.59
N VAL A 77 3.26 8.16 10.21
CA VAL A 77 4.07 7.83 9.03
C VAL A 77 3.54 8.56 7.78
N LEU A 78 4.46 9.02 6.93
CA LEU A 78 4.08 9.59 5.64
C LEU A 78 3.56 8.47 4.73
N ILE A 79 2.38 8.66 4.15
CA ILE A 79 1.74 7.66 3.29
C ILE A 79 1.96 8.07 1.84
N ASN A 80 2.62 7.20 1.07
CA ASN A 80 2.82 7.35 -0.37
C ASN A 80 1.95 6.32 -1.10
N LEU A 81 0.83 6.75 -1.67
CA LEU A 81 -0.05 5.86 -2.42
C LEU A 81 0.47 5.65 -3.84
N THR A 82 0.45 4.41 -4.31
CA THR A 82 0.67 4.13 -5.73
C THR A 82 -0.45 4.72 -6.58
N HIS A 83 -0.11 5.22 -7.76
CA HIS A 83 -1.07 5.84 -8.69
C HIS A 83 -1.16 5.08 -10.02
N ARG A 84 -0.50 3.92 -10.15
CA ARG A 84 -0.55 3.15 -11.41
C ARG A 84 -1.92 2.49 -11.56
N PHE A 85 -2.81 3.18 -12.25
CA PHE A 85 -4.02 2.60 -12.84
C PHE A 85 -3.64 1.46 -13.79
N PRO A 86 -4.49 0.43 -13.99
CA PRO A 86 -4.31 -0.43 -15.15
C PRO A 86 -4.31 0.49 -16.37
N TYR A 87 -3.20 0.51 -17.12
CA TYR A 87 -3.15 1.14 -18.42
C TYR A 87 -4.21 0.44 -19.28
N LYS A 88 -5.42 0.99 -19.32
CA LYS A 88 -6.36 0.78 -20.41
C LYS A 88 -5.86 1.73 -21.49
N GLY A 89 -5.66 1.23 -22.71
CA GLY A 89 -5.13 2.01 -23.83
C GLY A 89 -5.96 3.27 -24.16
N PRO A 90 -5.75 3.88 -25.34
CA PRO A 90 -6.42 5.14 -25.68
C PRO A 90 -7.94 5.02 -25.53
N GLY A 91 -8.56 5.82 -24.65
CA GLY A 91 -10.02 5.86 -24.41
C GLY A 91 -10.53 5.43 -23.02
N GLY A 92 -9.65 5.15 -22.04
CA GLY A 92 -10.10 4.89 -20.66
C GLY A 92 -10.67 6.14 -19.97
N PRO A 93 -11.74 6.02 -19.14
CA PRO A 93 -12.36 7.17 -18.49
C PRO A 93 -11.38 7.91 -17.58
N GLN A 94 -11.34 9.23 -17.73
CA GLN A 94 -10.53 10.14 -16.96
C GLN A 94 -11.13 10.30 -15.56
N LEU A 95 -10.26 10.25 -14.56
CA LEU A 95 -10.59 10.16 -13.13
C LEU A 95 -11.61 11.21 -12.67
N ALA A 96 -12.53 10.81 -11.79
CA ALA A 96 -13.09 11.75 -10.84
C ALA A 96 -11.99 12.08 -9.82
N SER A 97 -11.50 13.30 -9.91
CA SER A 97 -10.61 13.99 -8.98
C SER A 97 -10.97 13.72 -7.52
N ILE A 98 -9.97 13.31 -6.74
CA ILE A 98 -9.92 13.54 -5.30
C ILE A 98 -9.36 14.94 -5.07
#